data_AF-A0A8J4H757-F1
#
_entry.id   AF-A0A8J4H757-F1
#
_cell.length_a   1.000
_cell.length_b   1.000
_cell.length_c   1.000
_cell.angle_alpha   90.00
_cell.angle_beta   90.00
_cell.angle_gamma   90.00
#
_symmetry.space_group_name_H-M   'P 1'
#
loop_
_entity.id
_entity.type
_entity.pdbx_description
1 polymer ?
#
loop_
_entity_poly.entity_id
_entity_poly.type
_entity_poly.pdbx_seq_one_letter_code
_entity_poly.pdbx_strand_id
1 'polypeptide(L)'
;MSYYLKFTIISFIENMAVMLLMMSLFKLNYRGQFPKVILICIMLVQLSFVLRGYGWTVIVPLASAILLLLSMWLLFSLRFFHAAIVTVSTTLAFGLIQGFILVITLIYVEMPEIMSMTMDIVALLSASVMAYIAYLLRKRNWGFSFVAEGGDNHEIDYGESNNKKILLVLAVAITNILILYALTIIYGTLESFLAVVLLMLPTLGALVYLSFVKEVDKYTRGKSTESRN
;
A
#
# COMPACT_ATOMS: atom_id res chain seq x y z
N MET A 1 20.54 -11.54 19.26
CA MET A 1 21.12 -10.65 18.23
C MET A 1 20.81 -11.11 16.80
N SER A 2 20.98 -12.39 16.45
CA SER A 2 20.70 -12.91 15.09
C SER A 2 19.26 -12.69 14.60
N TYR A 3 18.27 -12.81 15.49
CA TYR A 3 16.86 -12.65 15.15
C TYR A 3 16.48 -11.22 14.76
N TYR A 4 17.01 -10.25 15.50
CA TYR A 4 16.80 -8.82 15.23
C TYR A 4 17.29 -8.46 13.82
N LEU A 5 18.53 -8.83 13.51
CA LEU A 5 19.15 -8.51 12.23
C LEU A 5 18.39 -9.14 11.05
N LYS A 6 17.97 -10.40 11.21
CA LYS A 6 17.15 -11.10 10.21
C LYS A 6 15.80 -10.39 9.98
N PHE A 7 15.07 -10.10 11.05
CA PHE A 7 13.80 -9.38 10.99
C PHE A 7 13.95 -8.01 10.33
N THR A 8 14.94 -7.24 10.76
CA THR A 8 15.23 -5.90 10.24
C THR A 8 15.49 -5.93 8.73
N ILE A 9 16.31 -6.87 8.24
CA ILE A 9 16.64 -6.95 6.81
C ILE A 9 15.41 -7.34 5.99
N ILE A 10 14.68 -8.37 6.40
CA ILE A 10 13.51 -8.86 5.65
C ILE A 10 12.42 -7.80 5.60
N SER A 11 12.07 -7.23 6.76
CA SER A 11 11.07 -6.17 6.83
C SER A 11 11.52 -4.90 6.09
N PHE A 12 12.82 -4.59 6.07
CA PHE A 12 13.34 -3.47 5.28
C PHE A 12 13.14 -3.70 3.78
N ILE A 13 13.47 -4.90 3.28
CA ILE A 13 13.30 -5.27 1.87
C ILE A 13 11.81 -5.22 1.47
N GLU A 14 10.93 -5.75 2.32
CA GLU A 14 9.49 -5.75 2.09
C GLU A 14 8.91 -4.33 2.03
N ASN A 15 9.23 -3.48 3.03
CA ASN A 15 8.81 -2.08 3.02
C ASN A 15 9.41 -1.31 1.83
N MET A 16 10.65 -1.59 1.44
CA MET A 16 11.26 -0.99 0.26
C MET A 16 10.49 -1.37 -1.01
N ALA A 17 10.09 -2.64 -1.16
CA ALA A 17 9.30 -3.09 -2.31
C ALA A 17 7.91 -2.41 -2.36
N VAL A 18 7.24 -2.24 -1.21
CA VAL A 18 5.98 -1.49 -1.12
C VAL A 18 6.18 -0.03 -1.56
N MET A 19 7.24 0.62 -1.09
CA MET A 19 7.56 2.01 -1.47
C MET A 19 7.90 2.13 -2.97
N LEU A 20 8.63 1.16 -3.54
CA LEU A 20 8.92 1.11 -4.97
C LEU A 20 7.64 0.96 -5.79
N LEU A 21 6.74 0.06 -5.39
CA LEU A 21 5.44 -0.12 -6.03
C LEU A 21 4.62 1.16 -5.96
N MET A 22 4.58 1.81 -4.81
CA MET A 22 3.88 3.07 -4.60
C MET A 22 4.36 4.18 -5.54
N MET A 23 5.68 4.39 -5.58
CA MET A 23 6.25 5.41 -6.45
C MET A 23 6.05 5.09 -7.95
N SER A 24 6.04 3.81 -8.34
CA SER A 24 5.79 3.40 -9.72
C SER A 24 4.32 3.55 -10.10
N LEU A 25 3.41 3.14 -9.22
CA LEU A 25 1.97 3.17 -9.44
C LEU A 25 1.43 4.60 -9.53
N PHE A 26 2.00 5.55 -8.79
CA PHE A 26 1.56 6.96 -8.78
C PHE A 26 2.57 7.93 -9.41
N LYS A 27 3.48 7.42 -10.24
CA LYS A 27 4.49 8.20 -11.00
C LYS A 27 5.26 9.22 -10.14
N LEU A 28 5.46 8.92 -8.86
CA LEU A 28 6.22 9.77 -7.96
C LEU A 28 7.69 9.87 -8.45
N ASN A 29 8.30 11.03 -8.26
CA ASN A 29 9.65 11.29 -8.74
C ASN A 29 10.68 10.65 -7.80
N TYR A 30 11.34 9.61 -8.30
CA TYR A 30 12.43 8.94 -7.57
C TYR A 30 13.66 9.83 -7.36
N ARG A 31 13.90 10.78 -8.27
CA ARG A 31 15.18 11.51 -8.37
C ARG A 31 15.24 12.56 -7.25
N GLY A 32 15.78 12.15 -6.11
CA GLY A 32 15.97 12.99 -4.92
C GLY A 32 15.14 12.57 -3.69
N GLN A 33 14.12 11.72 -3.87
CA GLN A 33 13.29 11.24 -2.75
C GLN A 33 13.82 9.94 -2.12
N PHE A 34 14.85 9.32 -2.69
CA PHE A 34 15.41 8.05 -2.20
C PHE A 34 15.83 8.07 -0.72
N PRO A 35 16.47 9.13 -0.18
CA PRO A 35 16.77 9.20 1.25
C PRO A 35 15.51 9.20 2.12
N LYS A 36 14.42 9.83 1.67
CA LYS A 36 13.14 9.83 2.39
C LYS A 36 12.53 8.44 2.41
N VAL A 37 12.63 7.69 1.31
CA VAL A 37 12.18 6.29 1.23
C VAL A 37 12.92 5.43 2.24
N ILE A 38 14.25 5.51 2.28
CA ILE A 38 15.07 4.77 3.25
C ILE A 38 14.66 5.12 4.69
N LEU A 39 14.50 6.41 4.98
CA LEU A 39 14.09 6.88 6.31
C LEU A 39 12.74 6.27 6.73
N ILE A 40 11.75 6.28 5.84
CA ILE A 40 10.42 5.70 6.08
C ILE A 40 10.52 4.19 6.31
N CYS A 41 11.29 3.47 5.49
CA CYS A 41 11.51 2.04 5.68
C CYS A 41 12.14 1.74 7.04
N ILE A 42 13.15 2.51 7.47
CA ILE A 42 13.76 2.37 8.80
C ILE A 42 12.72 2.63 9.89
N MET A 43 11.94 3.72 9.80
CA MET A 43 10.90 4.04 10.78
C MET A 43 9.84 2.93 10.88
N LEU A 44 9.37 2.39 9.76
CA LEU A 44 8.40 1.29 9.73
C LEU A 44 8.96 0.01 10.34
N VAL A 45 10.22 -0.33 10.05
CA VAL A 45 10.89 -1.50 10.62
C VAL A 45 11.06 -1.34 12.13
N GLN A 46 11.49 -0.18 12.62
CA GLN A 46 11.64 0.07 14.05
C GLN A 46 10.29 0.07 14.77
N LEU A 47 9.27 0.72 14.20
CA LEU A 47 7.91 0.70 14.74
C LEU A 47 7.40 -0.74 14.87
N SER A 48 7.51 -1.53 13.80
CA SER A 48 7.09 -2.93 13.83
C SER A 48 7.89 -3.76 14.83
N PHE A 49 9.20 -3.54 14.96
CA PHE A 49 10.02 -4.27 15.92
C PHE A 49 9.60 -3.95 17.37
N VAL A 50 9.47 -2.67 17.70
CA VAL A 50 9.11 -2.21 19.06
C VAL A 50 7.73 -2.73 19.44
N LEU A 51 6.73 -2.59 18.57
CA LEU A 51 5.37 -3.06 18.85
C LEU A 51 5.31 -4.59 19.06
N ARG A 52 6.05 -5.37 18.28
CA ARG A 52 6.16 -6.82 18.49
C ARG A 52 6.88 -7.16 19.80
N GLY A 53 7.91 -6.39 20.16
CA GLY A 53 8.62 -6.55 21.43
C GLY A 53 7.73 -6.37 22.67
N TYR A 54 6.72 -5.49 22.59
CA TYR A 54 5.70 -5.31 23.63
C TYR A 54 4.51 -6.29 23.52
N GLY A 55 4.54 -7.24 22.59
CA GLY A 55 3.43 -8.18 22.37
C GLY A 55 2.23 -7.59 21.65
N TRP A 56 2.31 -6.35 21.16
CA TRP A 56 1.24 -5.69 20.39
C TRP A 56 1.34 -6.05 18.91
N THR A 57 1.61 -7.33 18.61
CA THR A 57 1.68 -7.89 17.25
C THR A 57 0.43 -7.54 16.44
N VAL A 58 -0.68 -7.46 17.16
CA VAL A 58 -1.99 -7.11 16.68
C VAL A 58 -2.01 -5.71 16.04
N ILE A 59 -1.49 -4.71 16.72
CA ILE A 59 -1.64 -3.31 16.31
C ILE A 59 -0.63 -2.94 15.19
N VAL A 60 0.37 -3.80 14.94
CA VAL A 60 1.47 -3.55 13.99
C VAL A 60 0.96 -3.12 12.60
N PRO A 61 0.08 -3.86 11.91
CA PRO A 61 -0.31 -3.50 10.54
C PRO A 61 -1.04 -2.15 10.48
N LEU A 62 -1.89 -1.88 11.48
CA LEU A 62 -2.63 -0.62 11.58
C LEU A 62 -1.68 0.55 11.86
N ALA A 63 -0.77 0.40 12.81
CA ALA A 63 0.22 1.42 13.15
C ALA A 63 1.17 1.69 11.97
N SER A 64 1.62 0.65 11.27
CA SER A 64 2.43 0.77 10.06
C SER A 64 1.68 1.49 8.93
N ALA A 65 0.40 1.18 8.71
CA ALA A 65 -0.41 1.88 7.70
C ALA A 65 -0.61 3.36 8.04
N ILE A 66 -0.86 3.69 9.32
CA ILE A 66 -0.98 5.09 9.79
C ILE A 66 0.36 5.82 9.62
N LEU A 67 1.48 5.21 10.02
CA LEU A 67 2.80 5.81 9.87
C LEU A 67 3.14 6.03 8.39
N LEU A 68 2.80 5.07 7.52
CA LEU A 68 2.99 5.20 6.08
C LEU A 68 2.13 6.33 5.50
N LEU A 69 0.87 6.44 5.91
CA LEU A 69 -0.02 7.55 5.54
C LEU A 69 0.54 8.91 5.95
N LEU A 70 0.96 9.05 7.21
CA LEU A 70 1.55 10.29 7.73
C LEU A 70 2.86 10.63 7.01
N SER A 71 3.67 9.61 6.69
CA SER A 71 4.91 9.80 5.93
C SER A 71 4.64 10.29 4.51
N MET A 72 3.63 9.75 3.83
CA MET A 72 3.21 10.21 2.50
C MET A 72 2.70 11.65 2.55
N TRP A 73 1.93 11.99 3.58
CA TRP A 73 1.43 13.35 3.75
C TRP A 73 2.56 14.35 4.03
N LEU A 74 3.44 14.06 5.00
CA LEU A 74 4.43 15.01 5.50
C LEU A 74 5.71 15.05 4.64
N LEU A 75 6.30 13.88 4.33
CA LEU A 75 7.62 13.80 3.69
C LEU A 75 7.57 13.95 2.17
N PHE A 76 6.51 13.42 1.53
CA PHE A 76 6.27 13.58 0.09
C PHE A 76 5.40 14.81 -0.23
N SER A 77 4.97 15.54 0.80
CA SER A 77 4.12 16.74 0.67
C SER A 77 2.85 16.49 -0.14
N LEU A 78 2.33 15.25 -0.09
CA LEU A 78 1.08 14.90 -0.74
C LEU A 78 -0.09 15.42 0.10
N ARG A 79 -1.12 15.96 -0.53
CA ARG A 79 -2.36 16.29 0.18
C ARG A 79 -2.94 15.04 0.84
N PHE A 80 -3.53 15.18 2.02
CA PHE A 80 -4.02 14.05 2.82
C PHE A 80 -4.89 13.07 2.01
N PHE A 81 -5.79 13.58 1.17
CA PHE A 81 -6.63 12.76 0.29
C PHE A 81 -5.80 11.89 -0.69
N HIS A 82 -4.79 12.47 -1.33
CA HIS A 82 -3.90 11.73 -2.23
C HIS A 82 -3.01 10.76 -1.47
N ALA A 83 -2.46 11.17 -0.33
CA ALA A 83 -1.70 10.29 0.56
C ALA A 83 -2.54 9.06 0.97
N ALA A 84 -3.82 9.25 1.28
CA ALA A 84 -4.74 8.17 1.62
C ALA A 84 -4.97 7.21 0.46
N ILE A 85 -5.24 7.72 -0.75
CA ILE A 85 -5.41 6.88 -1.96
C ILE A 85 -4.15 6.06 -2.20
N VAL A 86 -2.99 6.71 -2.14
CA VAL A 86 -1.69 6.11 -2.41
C VAL A 86 -1.40 4.99 -1.41
N THR A 87 -1.54 5.26 -0.11
CA THR A 87 -1.28 4.30 0.97
C THR A 87 -2.29 3.15 0.98
N VAL A 88 -3.59 3.42 0.84
CA VAL A 88 -4.61 2.37 0.90
C VAL A 88 -4.52 1.46 -0.32
N SER A 89 -4.36 2.01 -1.53
CA SER A 89 -4.29 1.21 -2.76
C SER A 89 -3.07 0.28 -2.76
N THR A 90 -1.93 0.78 -2.31
CA THR A 90 -0.71 -0.03 -2.24
C THR A 90 -0.72 -1.03 -1.10
N THR A 91 -1.27 -0.68 0.07
CA THR A 91 -1.48 -1.64 1.16
C THR A 91 -2.39 -2.78 0.74
N LEU A 92 -3.48 -2.49 0.02
CA LEU A 92 -4.37 -3.52 -0.53
C LEU A 92 -3.66 -4.39 -1.58
N ALA A 93 -2.91 -3.79 -2.50
CA ALA A 93 -2.15 -4.54 -3.51
C ALA A 93 -1.11 -5.46 -2.85
N PHE A 94 -0.39 -4.96 -1.85
CA PHE A 94 0.55 -5.74 -1.05
C PHE A 94 -0.16 -6.89 -0.33
N GLY A 95 -1.26 -6.61 0.38
CA GLY A 95 -2.05 -7.63 1.07
C GLY A 95 -2.57 -8.74 0.15
N LEU A 96 -2.99 -8.38 -1.08
CA LEU A 96 -3.40 -9.37 -2.09
C LEU A 96 -2.23 -10.21 -2.60
N ILE A 97 -1.08 -9.59 -2.92
CA ILE A 97 0.10 -10.31 -3.39
C ILE A 97 0.60 -11.28 -2.31
N GLN A 98 0.79 -10.78 -1.09
CA GLN A 98 1.25 -11.58 0.03
C GLN A 98 0.23 -12.65 0.41
N GLY A 99 -1.06 -12.31 0.40
CA GLY A 99 -2.11 -13.27 0.68
C GLY A 99 -2.18 -14.39 -0.35
N PHE A 100 -2.04 -14.08 -1.64
CA PHE A 100 -1.99 -15.09 -2.69
C PHE A 100 -0.78 -16.02 -2.55
N ILE A 101 0.41 -15.46 -2.25
CA ILE A 101 1.62 -16.26 -2.01
C ILE A 101 1.47 -17.14 -0.76
N LEU A 102 0.85 -16.61 0.30
CA LEU A 102 0.57 -17.38 1.51
C LEU A 102 -0.38 -18.54 1.23
N VAL A 103 -1.46 -18.33 0.46
CA VAL A 103 -2.39 -19.40 0.06
C VAL A 103 -1.67 -20.50 -0.71
N ILE A 104 -0.81 -20.14 -1.67
CA ILE A 104 0.01 -21.13 -2.39
C ILE A 104 0.91 -21.91 -1.43
N THR A 105 1.51 -21.22 -0.46
CA THR A 105 2.43 -21.84 0.52
C THR A 105 1.69 -22.82 1.43
N LEU A 106 0.46 -22.50 1.83
CA LEU A 106 -0.39 -23.35 2.66
C LEU A 106 -0.84 -24.66 1.99
N ILE A 107 -0.69 -24.79 0.67
CA ILE A 107 -0.92 -26.07 -0.04
C ILE A 107 0.18 -27.09 0.33
N TYR A 108 1.38 -26.61 0.68
CA TYR A 108 2.56 -27.45 0.91
C TYR A 108 3.00 -27.54 2.37
N VAL A 109 2.56 -26.60 3.22
CA VAL A 109 2.98 -26.49 4.62
C VAL A 109 1.77 -26.19 5.51
N GLU A 110 1.69 -26.85 6.67
CA GLU A 110 0.69 -26.53 7.71
C GLU A 110 0.84 -25.07 8.18
N MET A 111 -0.23 -24.52 8.79
CA MET A 111 -0.30 -23.09 9.14
C MET A 111 0.99 -22.60 9.83
N PRO A 112 1.77 -21.71 9.19
CA PRO A 112 3.07 -21.33 9.70
C PRO A 112 2.91 -20.43 10.92
N GLU A 113 3.73 -20.66 11.94
CA GLU A 113 3.81 -19.76 13.09
C GLU A 113 4.24 -18.35 12.65
N ILE A 114 3.77 -17.35 13.40
CA ILE A 114 4.16 -15.96 13.25
C ILE A 114 5.67 -15.87 13.49
N MET A 115 6.44 -15.48 12.45
CA MET A 115 7.92 -15.39 12.45
C MET A 115 8.67 -16.73 12.25
N SER A 116 7.99 -17.72 11.67
CA SER A 116 8.62 -18.90 11.09
C SER A 116 9.45 -18.58 9.84
N MET A 117 10.37 -19.48 9.49
CA MET A 117 11.15 -19.41 8.25
C MET A 117 10.25 -19.37 7.00
N THR A 118 9.08 -20.02 7.05
CA THR A 118 8.08 -19.99 5.98
C THR A 118 7.58 -18.57 5.74
N MET A 119 7.27 -17.80 6.80
CA MET A 119 6.81 -16.42 6.67
C MET A 119 7.89 -15.48 6.11
N ASP A 120 9.17 -15.74 6.43
CA ASP A 120 10.28 -15.01 5.83
C ASP A 120 10.38 -15.24 4.32
N ILE A 121 10.20 -16.49 3.88
CA ILE A 121 10.17 -16.85 2.45
C ILE A 121 8.98 -16.16 1.76
N VAL A 122 7.80 -16.21 2.37
CA VAL A 122 6.59 -15.53 1.86
C VAL A 122 6.85 -14.03 1.71
N ALA A 123 7.45 -13.37 2.71
CA ALA A 123 7.78 -11.95 2.67
C ALA A 123 8.77 -11.62 1.54
N LEU A 124 9.85 -12.40 1.39
CA LEU A 124 10.84 -12.18 0.34
C LEU A 124 10.28 -12.43 -1.08
N LEU A 125 9.44 -13.45 -1.26
CA LEU A 125 8.74 -13.71 -2.52
C LEU A 125 7.77 -12.56 -2.85
N SER A 126 7.01 -12.11 -1.86
CA SER A 126 6.07 -10.98 -2.01
C SER A 126 6.79 -9.70 -2.40
N ALA A 127 7.90 -9.39 -1.73
CA ALA A 127 8.75 -8.26 -2.03
C ALA A 127 9.31 -8.34 -3.47
N SER A 128 9.73 -9.52 -3.90
CA SER A 128 10.26 -9.76 -5.25
C SER A 128 9.18 -9.55 -6.32
N VAL A 129 7.97 -10.08 -6.12
CA VAL A 129 6.84 -9.89 -7.02
C VAL A 129 6.43 -8.42 -7.10
N MET A 130 6.34 -7.72 -5.96
CA MET A 130 6.04 -6.29 -5.93
C MET A 130 7.10 -5.45 -6.65
N ALA A 131 8.38 -5.73 -6.40
CA ALA A 131 9.47 -5.03 -7.08
C ALA A 131 9.44 -5.26 -8.60
N TYR A 132 9.09 -6.48 -9.03
CA TYR A 132 8.92 -6.80 -10.45
C TYR A 132 7.73 -6.06 -11.08
N ILE A 133 6.57 -6.03 -10.40
CA ILE A 133 5.40 -5.26 -10.85
C ILE A 133 5.74 -3.77 -10.92
N ALA A 134 6.42 -3.22 -9.91
CA ALA A 134 6.87 -1.84 -9.89
C ALA A 134 7.78 -1.54 -11.09
N TYR A 135 8.75 -2.40 -11.36
CA TYR A 135 9.63 -2.29 -12.52
C TYR A 135 8.85 -2.28 -13.84
N LEU A 136 7.86 -3.18 -14.02
CA LEU A 136 7.03 -3.22 -15.23
C LEU A 136 6.17 -1.95 -15.39
N LEU A 137 5.53 -1.49 -14.31
CA LEU A 137 4.74 -0.26 -14.31
C LEU A 137 5.58 0.95 -14.69
N ARG A 138 6.80 1.05 -14.15
CA ARG A 138 7.73 2.13 -14.46
C ARG A 138 8.22 2.05 -15.90
N LYS A 139 8.63 0.87 -16.37
CA LYS A 139 9.13 0.65 -17.74
C LYS A 139 8.07 0.99 -18.79
N ARG A 140 6.81 0.67 -18.52
CA ARG A 140 5.68 0.98 -19.43
C ARG A 140 5.02 2.33 -19.19
N ASN A 141 5.47 3.08 -18.18
CA ASN A 141 4.89 4.37 -17.79
C ASN A 141 3.36 4.32 -17.50
N TRP A 142 2.90 3.20 -16.93
CA TRP A 142 1.47 2.89 -16.71
C TRP A 142 0.88 3.46 -15.40
N GLY A 143 1.69 4.10 -14.56
CA GLY A 143 1.19 4.70 -13.32
C GLY A 143 0.27 5.92 -13.53
N PHE A 144 -0.35 6.37 -12.45
CA PHE A 144 -1.23 7.53 -12.38
C PHE A 144 -0.45 8.82 -12.12
N SER A 145 -0.74 9.90 -12.84
CA SER A 145 -0.09 11.21 -12.68
C SER A 145 -0.98 12.25 -11.98
N PHE A 146 -2.25 11.95 -11.69
CA PHE A 146 -3.15 12.88 -11.01
C PHE A 146 -2.71 13.23 -9.58
N VAL A 147 -1.82 12.43 -8.99
CA VAL A 147 -1.17 12.73 -7.72
C VAL A 147 -0.03 13.73 -8.00
N ALA A 148 -0.34 15.03 -7.90
CA ALA A 148 0.66 16.07 -8.08
C ALA A 148 1.68 16.04 -6.94
N GLU A 149 2.96 15.99 -7.28
CA GLU A 149 4.05 16.20 -6.34
C GLU A 149 4.36 17.70 -6.23
N GLY A 150 4.45 18.18 -4.99
CA GLY A 150 4.92 19.53 -4.71
C GLY A 150 3.89 20.61 -4.99
N GLY A 151 3.22 21.06 -3.92
CA GLY A 151 2.75 22.44 -3.74
C GLY A 151 1.70 23.01 -4.70
N ASP A 152 1.41 22.39 -5.85
CA ASP A 152 0.39 22.85 -6.79
C ASP A 152 -0.94 22.88 -6.07
N ASN A 153 -1.32 24.10 -5.71
CA ASN A 153 -2.31 24.34 -4.67
C ASN A 153 -3.74 24.27 -5.21
N HIS A 154 -3.99 23.43 -6.22
CA HIS A 154 -5.33 23.20 -6.74
C HIS A 154 -6.18 22.51 -5.67
N GLU A 155 -6.92 23.31 -4.88
CA GLU A 155 -7.92 22.88 -3.90
C GLU A 155 -8.70 21.67 -4.44
N ILE A 156 -8.68 20.58 -3.66
CA ILE A 156 -9.43 19.39 -4.02
C ILE A 156 -10.89 19.75 -3.79
N ASP A 157 -11.67 19.87 -4.86
CA ASP A 157 -13.10 20.04 -4.74
C ASP A 157 -13.73 18.71 -4.28
N TYR A 158 -13.96 18.59 -2.98
CA TYR A 158 -14.66 17.44 -2.38
C TYR A 158 -16.14 17.36 -2.81
N GLY A 159 -16.68 18.43 -3.40
CA GLY A 159 -18.01 18.47 -3.99
C GLY A 159 -18.14 17.63 -5.26
N GLU A 160 -17.03 17.42 -5.97
CA GLU A 160 -16.98 16.67 -7.22
C GLU A 160 -17.42 15.21 -7.04
N SER A 161 -18.36 14.74 -7.86
CA SER A 161 -18.97 13.40 -7.76
C SER A 161 -17.92 12.28 -7.72
N ASN A 162 -16.82 12.41 -8.49
CA ASN A 162 -15.77 11.41 -8.56
C ASN A 162 -14.93 11.36 -7.26
N ASN A 163 -14.65 12.50 -6.62
CA ASN A 163 -13.92 12.52 -5.35
C ASN A 163 -14.74 11.89 -4.22
N LYS A 164 -16.07 12.09 -4.21
CA LYS A 164 -16.98 11.43 -3.25
C LYS A 164 -17.00 9.91 -3.42
N LYS A 165 -17.04 9.41 -4.66
CA LYS A 165 -16.96 7.97 -4.95
C LYS A 165 -15.64 7.38 -4.46
N ILE A 166 -14.52 8.06 -4.71
CA ILE A 166 -13.21 7.60 -4.23
C ILE A 166 -13.19 7.56 -2.69
N LEU A 167 -13.71 8.59 -2.01
CA LEU A 167 -13.76 8.63 -0.55
C LEU A 167 -14.60 7.47 0.01
N LEU A 168 -15.76 7.18 -0.58
CA LEU A 168 -16.59 6.03 -0.20
C LEU A 168 -15.84 4.72 -0.37
N VAL A 169 -15.22 4.49 -1.53
CA VAL A 169 -14.46 3.26 -1.79
C VAL A 169 -13.25 3.16 -0.85
N LEU A 170 -12.62 4.27 -0.51
CA LEU A 170 -11.52 4.32 0.44
C LEU A 170 -11.97 3.97 1.87
N ALA A 171 -13.15 4.46 2.30
CA ALA A 171 -13.74 4.07 3.57
C ALA A 171 -14.04 2.56 3.59
N VAL A 172 -14.65 2.02 2.53
CA VAL A 172 -14.90 0.57 2.40
C VAL A 172 -13.60 -0.23 2.41
N ALA A 173 -12.55 0.25 1.75
CA ALA A 173 -11.24 -0.38 1.75
C ALA A 173 -10.61 -0.42 3.17
N ILE A 174 -10.67 0.68 3.91
CA ILE A 174 -10.21 0.73 5.31
C ILE A 174 -11.02 -0.23 6.17
N THR A 175 -12.35 -0.24 6.03
CA THR A 175 -13.22 -1.18 6.74
C THR A 175 -12.87 -2.63 6.41
N ASN A 176 -12.60 -2.97 5.14
CA ASN A 176 -12.18 -4.31 4.75
C ASN A 176 -10.84 -4.71 5.37
N ILE A 177 -9.87 -3.79 5.45
CA ILE A 177 -8.59 -4.03 6.13
C ILE A 177 -8.83 -4.30 7.62
N LEU A 178 -9.70 -3.52 8.28
CA LEU A 178 -10.03 -3.71 9.69
C LEU A 178 -10.79 -5.01 9.94
N ILE A 179 -11.70 -5.40 9.03
CA ILE A 179 -12.41 -6.69 9.10
C ILE A 179 -11.45 -7.85 8.88
N LEU A 180 -10.55 -7.79 7.88
CA LEU A 180 -9.48 -8.79 7.69
C LEU A 180 -8.76 -9.01 9.01
N TYR A 181 -8.36 -7.89 9.58
CA TYR A 181 -7.57 -7.85 10.78
C TYR A 181 -8.33 -8.48 11.96
N ALA A 182 -9.57 -8.04 12.22
CA ALA A 182 -10.41 -8.59 13.28
C ALA A 182 -10.71 -10.09 13.09
N LEU A 183 -11.07 -10.52 11.88
CA LEU A 183 -11.39 -11.92 11.60
C LEU A 183 -10.18 -12.84 11.75
N THR A 184 -9.00 -12.40 11.29
CA THR A 184 -7.76 -13.17 11.42
C THR A 184 -7.39 -13.40 12.89
N ILE A 185 -7.62 -12.42 13.77
CA ILE A 185 -7.35 -12.57 15.22
C ILE A 185 -8.41 -13.44 15.89
N ILE A 186 -9.68 -13.18 15.61
CA ILE A 186 -10.80 -13.78 16.37
C ILE A 186 -10.96 -15.25 15.99
N TYR A 187 -10.94 -15.55 14.69
CA TYR A 187 -11.26 -16.88 14.19
C TYR A 187 -10.01 -17.70 13.90
N GLY A 188 -8.91 -17.07 13.46
CA GLY A 188 -7.68 -17.76 13.10
C GLY A 188 -7.85 -18.83 12.02
N THR A 189 -8.97 -18.83 11.29
CA THR A 189 -9.30 -19.86 10.30
C THR A 189 -8.84 -19.45 8.90
N LEU A 190 -8.37 -20.42 8.12
CA LEU A 190 -8.00 -20.21 6.72
C LEU A 190 -9.17 -19.68 5.88
N GLU A 191 -10.39 -20.14 6.16
CA GLU A 191 -11.60 -19.70 5.46
C GLU A 191 -11.87 -18.21 5.65
N SER A 192 -11.73 -17.72 6.89
CA SER A 192 -11.92 -16.28 7.19
C SER A 192 -10.87 -15.43 6.50
N PHE A 193 -9.62 -15.90 6.43
CA PHE A 193 -8.55 -15.24 5.71
C PHE A 193 -8.84 -15.17 4.20
N LEU A 194 -9.21 -16.30 3.58
CA LEU A 194 -9.53 -16.40 2.16
C LEU A 194 -10.73 -15.52 1.77
N ALA A 195 -11.80 -15.54 2.56
CA ALA A 195 -12.99 -14.73 2.31
C ALA A 195 -12.63 -13.24 2.23
N VAL A 196 -11.73 -12.77 3.10
CA VAL A 196 -11.37 -11.36 3.11
C VAL A 196 -10.37 -11.00 2.01
N VAL A 197 -9.41 -11.87 1.70
CA VAL A 197 -8.54 -11.69 0.51
C VAL A 197 -9.41 -11.56 -0.75
N LEU A 198 -10.47 -12.36 -0.87
CA LEU A 198 -11.39 -12.31 -2.00
C LEU A 198 -12.21 -11.00 -2.01
N LEU A 199 -12.57 -10.44 -0.84
CA LEU A 199 -13.21 -9.12 -0.72
C LEU A 199 -12.28 -7.94 -1.02
N MET A 200 -10.97 -8.09 -0.87
CA MET A 200 -9.99 -7.04 -1.23
C MET A 200 -9.83 -6.85 -2.74
N LEU A 201 -10.12 -7.88 -3.53
CA LEU A 201 -9.97 -7.86 -4.98
C LEU A 201 -10.93 -6.87 -5.67
N PRO A 202 -12.26 -6.88 -5.40
CA PRO A 202 -13.17 -5.88 -5.96
C PRO A 202 -12.92 -4.47 -5.42
N THR A 203 -12.47 -4.29 -4.17
CA THR A 203 -12.16 -2.96 -3.64
C THR A 203 -10.93 -2.35 -4.28
N LEU A 204 -9.85 -3.14 -4.45
CA LEU A 204 -8.69 -2.69 -5.20
C LEU A 204 -9.06 -2.38 -6.66
N GLY A 205 -9.85 -3.25 -7.31
CA GLY A 205 -10.35 -3.02 -8.66
C GLY A 205 -11.12 -1.72 -8.78
N ALA A 206 -12.01 -1.41 -7.84
CA ALA A 206 -12.75 -0.15 -7.79
C ALA A 206 -11.84 1.07 -7.58
N LEU A 207 -10.84 0.98 -6.69
CA LEU A 207 -9.87 2.08 -6.49
C LEU A 207 -9.02 2.33 -7.73
N VAL A 208 -8.52 1.28 -8.38
CA VAL A 208 -7.75 1.37 -9.63
C VAL A 208 -8.61 1.97 -10.75
N TYR A 209 -9.86 1.51 -10.88
CA TYR A 209 -10.80 2.04 -11.86
C TYR A 209 -11.08 3.53 -11.64
N LEU A 210 -11.42 3.94 -10.42
CA LEU A 210 -11.68 5.35 -10.11
C LEU A 210 -10.42 6.22 -10.25
N SER A 211 -9.25 5.68 -9.93
CA SER A 211 -7.97 6.34 -10.17
C SER A 211 -7.71 6.56 -11.66
N PHE A 212 -8.08 5.59 -12.50
CA PHE A 212 -8.01 5.72 -13.95
C PHE A 212 -9.00 6.75 -14.50
N VAL A 213 -10.25 6.75 -14.03
CA VAL A 213 -11.23 7.78 -14.42
C VAL A 213 -10.72 9.18 -14.07
N LYS A 214 -10.16 9.35 -12.87
CA LYS A 214 -9.58 10.63 -12.43
C LYS A 214 -8.36 11.05 -13.27
N GLU A 215 -7.54 10.10 -13.70
CA GLU A 215 -6.43 10.34 -14.63
C GLU A 215 -6.96 10.85 -15.97
N VAL A 216 -8.00 10.23 -16.53
CA VAL A 216 -8.63 10.67 -17.79
C VAL A 216 -9.25 12.06 -17.66
N ASP A 217 -9.95 12.33 -16.55
CA ASP A 217 -10.59 13.63 -16.29
C ASP A 217 -9.57 14.78 -16.23
N LYS A 218 -8.36 14.52 -15.71
CA LYS A 218 -7.26 15.49 -15.70
C LYS A 218 -6.88 15.92 -17.13
N TYR A 219 -6.81 14.97 -18.07
CA TYR A 219 -6.45 15.26 -19.46
C TYR A 219 -7.58 15.90 -20.28
N THR A 220 -8.84 15.60 -19.97
CA THR A 220 -9.98 16.22 -20.66
C THR A 220 -10.18 17.68 -20.24
N ARG A 221 -10.07 17.97 -18.94
CA ARG A 221 -10.21 19.35 -18.41
C ARG A 221 -9.05 20.26 -18.81
N GLY A 222 -7.82 19.76 -18.82
CA GLY A 222 -6.64 20.55 -19.21
C GLY A 222 -6.75 21.17 -20.60
N LYS A 223 -7.34 20.46 -21.57
CA LYS A 223 -7.56 20.97 -22.93
C LYS A 223 -8.59 22.11 -23.02
N SER A 224 -9.57 22.14 -22.10
CA SER A 224 -10.62 23.17 -22.12
C SER A 224 -10.09 24.55 -21.73
N THR A 225 -9.09 24.59 -20.84
CA THR A 225 -8.49 25.83 -20.34
C THR A 225 -7.53 26.45 -21.35
N GLU A 226 -6.81 25.64 -22.13
CA GLU A 226 -5.93 26.13 -23.21
C GLU A 226 -6.71 26.70 -24.40
N SER A 227 -7.93 26.24 -24.67
CA SER A 227 -8.76 26.76 -25.79
C SER A 227 -9.38 28.14 -25.54
N ARG A 228 -9.29 28.67 -24.31
CA ARG A 228 -9.85 29.97 -23.90
C ARG A 228 -8.82 31.08 -23.79
N ASN A 229 -7.53 30.77 -23.97
CA ASN A 229 -6.43 31.72 -24.02
C ASN A 229 -5.94 31.86 -25.46
#